data_AF-A0A2D5YP95-F1
#
_entry.id   AF-A0A2D5YP95-F1
#
_cell.length_a   1.000
_cell.length_b   1.000
_cell.length_c   1.000
_cell.angle_alpha   90.00
_cell.angle_beta   90.00
_cell.angle_gamma   90.00
#
_symmetry.space_group_name_H-M   'P 1'
#
loop_
_entity.id
_entity.type
_entity.pdbx_description
1 polymer ?
#
loop_
_entity_poly.entity_id
_entity_poly.type
_entity_poly.pdbx_seq_one_letter_code
_entity_poly.pdbx_strand_id
1 'polypeptide(L)' 'MQKIIVIGVTGSGKSTLAKKLSTTFGYPYIQLDKLFWKKNWQGSSDEELFSHVNFYRLRSRRDVRSFLDSLNKGRR' A
#
# COMPACT_ATOMS: atom_id res chain seq x y z
N MET A 1 10.06 2.17 -9.96
CA MET A 1 9.91 1.91 -8.50
C MET A 1 8.47 1.45 -8.24
N GLN A 2 8.27 0.29 -7.62
CA GLN A 2 6.93 -0.16 -7.22
C GLN A 2 6.58 0.41 -5.84
N LYS A 3 5.42 1.05 -5.71
CA LYS A 3 4.87 1.56 -4.45
C LYS A 3 3.63 0.75 -4.10
N ILE A 4 3.51 0.34 -2.84
CA ILE A 4 2.35 -0.41 -2.35
C ILE A 4 1.57 0.49 -1.38
N ILE A 5 0.34 0.81 -1.74
CA ILE A 5 -0.58 1.61 -0.92
C ILE A 5 -1.64 0.67 -0.34
N VAL A 6 -1.79 0.69 0.99
CA VAL A 6 -2.74 -0.18 1.71
C VAL A 6 -3.89 0.65 2.26
N ILE A 7 -5.08 0.55 1.65
CA ILE A 7 -6.29 1.33 2.00
C ILE A 7 -7.37 0.39 2.57
N GLY A 8 -8.22 0.90 3.45
CA GLY A 8 -9.35 0.16 4.02
C GLY A 8 -9.96 0.81 5.27
N VAL A 9 -11.12 0.30 5.70
CA VAL A 9 -11.88 0.83 6.85
C VAL A 9 -11.14 0.69 8.17
N THR A 10 -11.35 1.59 9.14
CA THR A 10 -10.75 1.53 10.48
C THR A 10 -10.89 0.14 11.12
N GLY A 11 -9.84 -0.34 11.80
CA GLY A 11 -9.84 -1.68 12.41
C GLY A 11 -9.56 -2.87 11.48
N SER A 12 -9.54 -2.69 10.15
CA SER A 12 -9.32 -3.82 9.20
C SER A 12 -7.90 -4.43 9.18
N GLY A 13 -6.96 -3.93 9.99
CA GLY A 13 -5.60 -4.47 10.08
C GLY A 13 -4.60 -3.96 9.03
N LYS A 14 -4.89 -2.84 8.34
CA LYS A 14 -4.00 -2.21 7.32
C LYS A 14 -2.57 -2.03 7.79
N SER A 15 -2.38 -1.46 9.00
CA SER A 15 -1.05 -1.19 9.54
C SER A 15 -0.27 -2.48 9.77
N THR A 16 -0.94 -3.55 10.20
CA THR A 16 -0.35 -4.88 10.36
C THR A 16 0.05 -5.48 9.02
N LEU A 17 -0.81 -5.36 8.00
CA LEU A 17 -0.51 -5.84 6.65
C LEU A 17 0.65 -5.07 6.02
N ALA A 18 0.62 -3.73 6.09
CA ALA A 18 1.64 -2.87 5.53
C ALA A 18 3.02 -3.08 6.19
N LYS A 19 3.07 -3.31 7.51
CA LYS A 19 4.31 -3.71 8.21
C LYS A 19 4.83 -5.05 7.70
N LYS A 20 3.98 -6.07 7.56
CA LYS A 20 4.39 -7.37 7.03
C LYS A 20 4.93 -7.25 5.60
N LEU A 21 4.26 -6.50 4.73
CA LEU A 21 4.71 -6.24 3.37
C LEU A 21 6.09 -5.56 3.35
N SER A 22 6.29 -4.53 4.19
CA SER A 22 7.59 -3.87 4.35
C SER A 22 8.69 -4.85 4.73
N THR A 23 8.47 -5.70 5.74
CA THR A 23 9.45 -6.72 6.15
C THR A 23 9.70 -7.76 5.06
N THR A 24 8.66 -8.29 4.42
CA THR A 24 8.78 -9.35 3.39
C THR A 24 9.52 -8.87 2.15
N PHE A 25 9.27 -7.62 1.72
CA PHE A 25 9.88 -7.07 0.52
C PHE A 25 11.17 -6.27 0.79
N GLY A 26 11.52 -6.01 2.05
CA GLY A 26 12.63 -5.13 2.42
C GLY A 26 12.37 -3.65 2.08
N TYR A 27 11.10 -3.25 1.98
CA TYR A 27 10.73 -1.89 1.58
C TYR A 27 10.47 -0.99 2.80
N PRO A 28 10.72 0.32 2.70
CA PRO A 28 10.41 1.25 3.78
C PRO A 28 8.90 1.30 4.06
N TYR A 29 8.51 1.14 5.32
CA TYR A 29 7.14 1.35 5.78
C TYR A 29 6.90 2.83 6.03
N ILE A 30 5.96 3.43 5.29
CA ILE A 30 5.59 4.84 5.45
C ILE A 30 4.09 4.92 5.70
N GLN A 31 3.68 5.64 6.75
CA GLN A 31 2.28 5.97 6.97
C GLN A 31 1.88 7.11 6.03
N LEU A 32 0.86 6.88 5.20
CA LEU A 32 0.38 7.87 4.25
C LEU A 32 -0.09 9.16 4.94
N ASP A 33 -0.71 9.08 6.11
CA ASP A 33 -1.09 10.26 6.90
C ASP A 33 0.12 11.19 7.15
N LYS A 34 1.31 10.63 7.40
CA LYS A 34 2.53 11.43 7.61
C LYS A 34 3.05 12.10 6.33
N LEU A 35 2.69 11.59 5.15
CA LEU A 35 3.06 12.16 3.86
C LEU A 35 2.02 13.17 3.35
N PHE A 36 0.74 12.92 3.61
CA PHE A 36 -0.36 13.76 3.16
C PHE A 36 -0.46 15.08 3.93
N TRP A 37 -0.15 15.07 5.23
CA TRP A 37 -0.18 16.28 6.04
C TRP A 37 1.17 17.00 5.98
N LYS A 38 1.31 17.96 5.06
CA LYS A 38 2.39 18.96 5.12
C LYS A 38 2.19 19.90 6.32
N LYS A 39 3.24 20.65 6.70
CA LYS A 39 3.10 21.82 7.59
C LYS A 39 1.92 22.66 7.07
N ASN A 40 0.93 22.92 7.93
CA ASN A 40 -0.30 23.68 7.63
C ASN A 40 -1.42 22.96 6.86
N TRP A 41 -1.54 21.63 6.91
CA TRP A 41 -2.72 20.90 6.43
C TRP A 41 -3.07 21.13 4.94
N GLN A 42 -2.08 21.44 4.09
CA GLN A 42 -2.31 21.61 2.65
C GLN A 42 -2.24 20.26 1.91
N GLY A 43 -3.37 19.85 1.31
CA GLY A 43 -3.47 18.65 0.47
C GLY A 43 -2.66 18.79 -0.83
N SER A 44 -1.97 17.73 -1.23
CA SER A 44 -1.33 17.65 -2.55
C SER A 44 -2.36 17.17 -3.57
N SER A 45 -2.31 17.67 -4.80
CA SER A 45 -3.27 17.33 -5.87
C SER A 45 -3.23 15.83 -6.21
N ASP A 46 -4.38 15.15 -6.10
CA ASP A 46 -4.50 13.69 -6.29
C ASP A 46 -4.12 13.22 -7.70
N GLU A 47 -4.30 14.07 -8.72
CA GLU A 47 -4.15 13.71 -10.13
C GLU A 47 -2.71 13.39 -10.56
N GLU A 48 -1.71 13.98 -9.90
CA GLU A 48 -0.29 13.74 -10.24
C GLU A 48 0.30 12.54 -9.47
N LEU A 49 -0.29 12.19 -8.32
CA LEU A 49 0.25 11.21 -7.38
C LEU A 49 -0.02 9.75 -7.78
N PHE A 50 -1.12 9.50 -8.50
CA PHE A 50 -1.64 8.15 -8.72
C PHE A 50 -1.62 7.67 -10.17
N SER A 51 -1.14 8.48 -11.12
CA SER A 51 -1.11 8.13 -12.57
C SER A 51 -0.35 6.83 -12.88
N HIS A 52 0.62 6.45 -12.03
CA HIS A 52 1.42 5.23 -12.15
C HIS A 52 1.11 4.18 -11.08
N VAL A 53 -0.03 4.31 -10.37
CA VAL A 53 -0.41 3.41 -9.27
C VAL A 53 -1.45 2.40 -9.74
N ASN A 54 -1.09 1.13 -9.69
CA ASN A 54 -2.03 0.03 -9.93
C ASN A 54 -2.82 -0.25 -8.66
N PHE A 55 -4.14 -0.04 -8.73
CA PHE A 55 -5.05 -0.31 -7.63
C PHE A 55 -5.49 -1.77 -7.62
N TYR A 56 -5.21 -2.47 -6.52
CA TYR A 56 -5.67 -3.84 -6.29
C TYR A 56 -6.75 -3.86 -5.21
N ARG A 57 -7.96 -4.29 -5.56
CA ARG A 57 -9.05 -4.48 -4.59
C ARG A 57 -9.03 -5.92 -4.07
N LEU A 58 -8.66 -6.07 -2.79
CA LEU A 58 -8.63 -7.37 -2.11
C LEU A 58 -9.84 -7.47 -1.18
N ARG A 59 -10.72 -8.46 -1.39
CA ARG A 59 -12.00 -8.59 -0.65
C ARG A 59 -11.99 -9.73 0.37
N SER A 60 -11.02 -10.64 0.29
CA SER A 60 -10.96 -11.82 1.15
C SER A 60 -9.51 -12.20 1.51
N ARG A 61 -9.33 -13.02 2.55
CA ARG A 61 -8.01 -13.61 2.88
C ARG A 61 -7.44 -14.44 1.71
N ARG A 62 -8.29 -15.07 0.89
CA ARG A 62 -7.86 -15.77 -0.33
C ARG A 62 -7.33 -14.80 -1.38
N ASP A 63 -8.01 -13.66 -1.58
CA ASP A 63 -7.59 -12.63 -2.54
C ASP A 63 -6.21 -12.08 -2.14
N VAL A 64 -6.00 -11.83 -0.84
CA VAL A 64 -4.70 -11.41 -0.33
C VAL A 64 -3.63 -12.44 -0.62
N ARG A 65 -3.89 -13.73 -0.35
CA ARG A 65 -2.91 -14.80 -0.58
C ARG A 65 -2.55 -14.93 -2.07
N SER A 66 -3.55 -14.93 -2.95
CA SER A 66 -3.36 -14.97 -4.40
C SER A 66 -2.54 -13.79 -4.92
N PHE A 67 -2.80 -12.59 -4.39
CA PHE A 67 -2.01 -11.40 -4.69
C PHE A 67 -0.55 -11.51 -4.22
N LEU A 68 -0.32 -12.00 -3.00
CA LEU A 68 1.05 -12.21 -2.51
C LEU A 68 1.80 -13.26 -3.35
N ASP A 69 1.11 -14.32 -3.77
CA ASP A 69 1.70 -15.35 -4.63
C ASP A 69 2.03 -14.79 -6.03
N SER A 70 1.21 -13.88 -6.57
CA SER A 70 1.50 -13.25 -7.87
C SER A 70 2.72 -12.32 -7.82
N LEU A 71 2.96 -11.64 -6.69
CA LEU A 71 4.15 -10.82 -6.49
C LEU A 71 5.45 -11.65 -6.43
N ASN A 72 5.38 -12.89 -5.93
CA ASN A 72 6.54 -13.76 -5.84
C ASN A 72 6.87 -14.48 -7.16
N LYS A 73 5.90 -14.64 -8.06
CA LYS A 73 6.08 -15.31 -9.36
C LYS A 73 6.95 -14.51 -10.36
N GLY A 74 7.05 -13.19 -10.21
CA GLY A 74 7.87 -12.32 -11.07
C GLY A 74 9.35 -12.19 -10.66
N ARG A 75 9.82 -12.99 -9.70
CA ARG A 75 11.19 -12.97 -9.16
C ARG A 75 12.07 -14.16 -9.61
N ARG A 76 11.61 -14.96 -10.59
CA ARG A 76 12.42 -15.98 -11.27
C ARG A 76 12.85 -15.50 -12.64
#